data_AF-A0A928PJI2-F1
#
_entry.id   AF-A0A928PJI2-F1
#
_cell.length_a   1.000
_cell.length_b   1.000
_cell.length_c   1.000
_cell.angle_alpha   90.00
_cell.angle_beta   90.00
_cell.angle_gamma   90.00
#
_symmetry.space_group_name_H-M   'P 1'
#
loop_
_entity.id
_entity.type
_entity.pdbx_description
1 polymer ?
#
loop_
_entity_poly.entity_id
_entity_poly.type
_entity_poly.pdbx_seq_one_letter_code
_entity_poly.pdbx_strand_id
1 'polypeptide(L)'
;MNLDFRKIGKIAVDVIIFFVLLGILILPAVYTNSIFGYFPILATVILHLVSLVYLMVMRRSISIESDHRDVEVERGDTVRVDLGIRNKSFLVCTKAKAEIYV
;
A
#
# COMPACT_ATOMS: atom_id res chain seq x y z
N MET A 1 -7.28 -19.77 -0.47
CA MET A 1 -7.36 -18.36 -0.92
C MET A 1 -8.82 -17.92 -0.82
N ASN A 2 -9.27 -17.52 0.39
CA ASN A 2 -10.66 -17.09 0.60
C ASN A 2 -10.79 -15.63 0.12
N LEU A 3 -11.27 -15.49 -1.11
CA LEU A 3 -11.65 -14.20 -1.70
C LEU A 3 -12.91 -13.71 -0.99
N ASP A 4 -12.70 -12.86 0.01
CA ASP A 4 -13.77 -12.17 0.72
C ASP A 4 -14.51 -11.26 -0.27
N PHE A 5 -15.66 -11.70 -0.78
CA PHE A 5 -16.48 -10.99 -1.77
C PHE A 5 -16.79 -9.54 -1.33
N ARG A 6 -16.82 -9.28 -0.03
CA ARG A 6 -16.98 -7.94 0.55
C ARG A 6 -15.80 -7.03 0.25
N LYS A 7 -14.57 -7.56 0.22
CA LYS A 7 -13.37 -6.79 -0.17
C LYS A 7 -13.36 -6.49 -1.65
N ILE A 8 -13.77 -7.44 -2.50
CA ILE A 8 -13.83 -7.24 -3.96
C ILE A 8 -14.85 -6.16 -4.30
N GLY A 9 -16.05 -6.22 -3.70
CA GLY A 9 -17.08 -5.20 -3.90
C GLY A 9 -16.61 -3.80 -3.49
N LYS A 10 -15.90 -3.70 -2.35
CA LYS A 10 -15.34 -2.42 -1.90
C LYS A 10 -14.30 -1.87 -2.88
N ILE A 11 -13.39 -2.71 -3.36
CA ILE A 11 -12.38 -2.31 -4.36
C ILE A 11 -13.06 -1.85 -5.66
N ALA A 12 -14.08 -2.57 -6.13
CA ALA A 12 -14.80 -2.18 -7.34
C ALA A 12 -15.48 -0.80 -7.20
N VAL A 13 -16.12 -0.54 -6.05
CA VAL A 13 -16.71 0.76 -5.76
C VAL A 13 -15.64 1.86 -5.71
N ASP A 14 -14.52 1.62 -5.04
CA ASP A 14 -13.42 2.58 -4.96
C ASP A 14 -12.86 2.91 -6.36
N VAL A 15 -12.74 1.91 -7.24
CA VAL A 15 -12.32 2.09 -8.63
C VAL A 15 -13.33 2.91 -9.43
N ILE A 16 -14.63 2.63 -9.29
CA ILE A 16 -15.69 3.39 -9.97
C ILE A 16 -15.66 4.86 -9.53
N ILE A 17 -15.57 5.12 -8.22
CA ILE A 17 -15.49 6.47 -7.66
C ILE A 17 -14.26 7.20 -8.22
N PHE A 18 -13.12 6.54 -8.32
CA PHE A 18 -11.91 7.11 -8.88
C PHE A 18 -12.09 7.56 -10.35
N PHE A 19 -12.74 6.74 -11.19
CA PHE A 19 -13.03 7.12 -12.58
C PHE A 19 -14.03 8.27 -12.69
N VAL A 20 -15.05 8.32 -11.81
CA VAL A 20 -15.99 9.45 -11.76
C VAL A 20 -15.26 10.74 -11.37
N LEU A 21 -14.38 10.71 -10.38
CA LEU A 21 -13.58 11.87 -9.97
C LEU A 21 -12.66 12.34 -11.11
N LEU A 22 -12.00 11.42 -11.81
CA LEU A 22 -11.22 11.74 -13.01
C LEU A 22 -12.07 12.41 -14.09
N GLY A 23 -13.30 11.96 -14.30
CA GLY A 23 -14.24 12.58 -15.23
C GLY A 23 -14.58 14.02 -14.85
N ILE A 24 -14.85 14.28 -13.56
CA ILE A 24 -15.14 15.63 -13.05
C ILE A 24 -13.93 16.56 -13.21
N LEU A 25 -12.72 16.04 -13.01
CA LEU A 25 -11.46 16.79 -13.19
C LEU A 25 -11.22 17.23 -14.65
N ILE A 26 -11.96 16.69 -15.63
CA ILE A 26 -11.92 17.11 -17.03
C ILE A 26 -12.80 18.34 -17.29
N LEU A 27 -13.79 18.62 -16.44
CA LEU A 27 -14.67 19.77 -16.63
C LEU A 27 -13.90 21.10 -16.76
N PRO A 28 -12.92 21.44 -15.91
CA PRO A 28 -12.14 22.65 -16.07
C PRO A 28 -11.42 22.75 -17.42
N ALA A 29 -10.91 21.63 -17.96
CA ALA A 29 -10.27 21.58 -19.27
C ALA A 29 -11.25 21.93 -20.40
N VAL A 30 -12.48 21.40 -20.33
CA VAL A 30 -13.53 21.66 -21.32
C VAL A 30 -14.04 23.09 -21.24
N TYR A 31 -14.26 23.61 -20.02
CA TYR A 31 -14.81 24.95 -19.83
C TYR A 31 -13.81 26.08 -20.12
N THR A 32 -12.55 25.91 -19.74
CA THR A 32 -11.53 26.95 -19.94
C THR A 32 -10.90 26.92 -21.34
N ASN A 33 -11.04 25.81 -22.07
CA ASN A 33 -10.44 25.55 -23.38
C ASN A 33 -8.98 26.03 -23.46
N SER A 34 -8.24 25.79 -22.37
CA SER A 34 -6.89 26.28 -22.16
C SER A 34 -6.04 25.15 -21.60
N ILE A 35 -4.75 25.17 -21.93
CA ILE A 35 -3.77 24.17 -21.46
C ILE A 35 -3.77 24.08 -19.92
N PHE A 36 -4.04 25.20 -19.25
CA PHE A 36 -4.13 25.25 -17.78
C PHE A 36 -5.28 24.41 -17.20
N GLY A 37 -6.34 24.17 -17.96
CA GLY A 37 -7.47 23.36 -17.52
C GLY A 37 -7.16 21.87 -17.36
N TYR A 38 -6.06 21.37 -17.95
CA TYR A 38 -5.60 19.98 -17.81
C TYR A 38 -4.74 19.72 -16.57
N PHE A 39 -4.25 20.79 -15.91
CA PHE A 39 -3.41 20.66 -14.71
C PHE A 39 -4.03 19.81 -13.60
N PRO A 40 -5.33 19.93 -13.27
CA PRO A 40 -5.95 19.11 -12.23
C PRO A 40 -5.83 17.61 -12.51
N ILE A 41 -6.04 17.18 -13.76
CA ILE A 41 -5.92 15.77 -14.14
C ILE A 41 -4.46 15.33 -14.05
N LEU A 42 -3.55 16.10 -14.65
CA LEU A 42 -2.11 15.82 -14.64
C LEU A 42 -1.57 15.70 -13.22
N ALA A 43 -1.90 16.65 -12.35
CA ALA A 43 -1.52 16.62 -10.94
C ALA A 43 -2.04 15.36 -10.26
N THR A 44 -3.31 15.01 -10.47
CA THR A 44 -3.92 13.81 -9.87
C THR A 44 -3.23 12.54 -10.33
N VAL A 45 -2.95 12.39 -11.63
CA VAL A 45 -2.25 11.24 -12.20
C VAL A 45 -0.84 11.10 -11.63
N ILE A 46 -0.08 12.20 -11.58
CA ILE A 46 1.27 12.21 -11.02
C ILE A 46 1.24 11.83 -9.53
N LEU A 47 0.29 12.35 -8.76
CA LEU A 47 0.16 12.03 -7.34
C LEU A 47 -0.09 10.52 -7.11
N HIS A 48 -0.92 9.91 -7.95
CA HIS A 48 -1.20 8.48 -7.89
C HIS A 48 0.03 7.64 -8.28
N LEU A 49 0.78 8.07 -9.30
CA LEU A 49 2.04 7.41 -9.67
C LEU A 49 3.05 7.47 -8.52
N VAL A 50 3.23 8.64 -7.90
CA VAL A 50 4.13 8.81 -6.75
C VAL A 50 3.70 7.93 -5.58
N SER A 51 2.39 7.87 -5.29
CA SER A 51 1.83 6.99 -4.25
C SER A 51 2.11 5.50 -4.54
N LEU A 52 1.97 5.07 -5.79
CA LEU A 52 2.24 3.70 -6.21
C LEU A 52 3.74 3.35 -6.05
N VAL A 53 4.62 4.24 -6.50
CA VAL A 53 6.08 4.10 -6.31
C VAL A 53 6.43 4.03 -4.82
N TYR A 54 5.83 4.89 -3.98
CA TYR A 54 6.00 4.87 -2.53
C TYR A 54 5.63 3.49 -1.96
N LEU A 55 4.47 2.96 -2.32
CA LEU A 55 4.03 1.63 -1.88
C LEU A 55 4.96 0.51 -2.35
N MET A 56 5.48 0.58 -3.59
CA MET A 56 6.43 -0.41 -4.11
C MET A 56 7.75 -0.39 -3.35
N VAL A 57 8.30 0.80 -3.08
CA VAL A 57 9.52 0.95 -2.29
C VAL A 57 9.31 0.41 -0.89
N MET A 58 8.20 0.75 -0.25
CA MET A 58 7.86 0.28 1.10
C MET A 58 7.71 -1.24 1.17
N ARG A 59 7.05 -1.87 0.19
CA ARG A 59 6.93 -3.33 0.13
C ARG A 59 8.28 -4.04 0.02
N ARG A 60 9.25 -3.44 -0.67
CA ARG A 60 10.60 -4.01 -0.81
C ARG A 60 11.48 -3.76 0.41
N SER A 61 11.24 -2.68 1.17
CA SER A 61 12.08 -2.27 2.29
C SER A 61 11.65 -2.83 3.64
N ILE A 62 10.41 -3.31 3.78
CA ILE A 62 9.93 -3.96 4.99
C ILE A 62 10.44 -5.40 5.01
N SER A 63 11.30 -5.72 5.98
CA SER A 63 11.76 -7.08 6.26
C SER A 63 11.36 -7.50 7.66
N ILE A 64 10.88 -8.74 7.79
CA ILE A 64 10.63 -9.37 9.09
C ILE A 64 11.93 -10.07 9.49
N GLU A 65 12.52 -9.64 10.59
CA GLU A 65 13.74 -10.23 11.16
C GLU A 65 13.36 -10.90 12.50
N SER A 66 13.77 -12.15 12.68
CA SER A 66 13.78 -12.80 13.99
C SER A 66 15.13 -12.56 14.64
N ASP A 67 15.12 -12.19 15.92
CA ASP A 67 16.35 -11.91 16.67
C ASP A 67 17.13 -13.21 17.00
N HIS A 68 16.45 -14.35 16.94
CA HIS A 68 17.02 -15.67 17.21
C HIS A 68 16.86 -16.55 15.96
N ARG A 69 17.98 -16.89 15.31
CA ARG A 69 18.00 -17.71 14.08
C ARG A 69 18.38 -19.18 14.31
N ASP A 70 19.00 -19.50 15.43
CA ASP A 70 19.38 -20.87 15.81
C ASP A 70 19.21 -21.04 17.32
N VAL A 71 17.99 -21.35 17.75
CA VAL A 71 17.75 -21.79 19.14
C VAL A 71 17.79 -23.31 19.12
N GLU A 72 18.85 -23.90 19.67
CA GLU A 72 18.85 -25.33 19.99
C GLU A 72 17.83 -25.55 21.10
N VAL A 73 16.73 -26.20 20.79
CA VAL A 73 15.62 -26.42 21.73
C VAL A 73 15.62 -27.87 22.19
N GLU A 74 15.71 -28.09 23.50
CA GLU A 74 15.46 -29.40 24.08
C GLU A 74 13.95 -29.73 24.10
N ARG A 75 13.63 -31.03 24.00
CA ARG A 75 12.25 -31.48 23.89
C ARG A 75 11.49 -31.23 25.19
N GLY A 76 10.54 -30.30 25.15
CA GLY A 76 9.69 -29.92 26.30
C GLY A 76 9.82 -28.46 26.70
N ASP A 77 10.74 -27.72 26.08
CA ASP A 77 10.99 -26.33 26.45
C ASP A 77 10.09 -25.34 25.69
N THR A 78 9.72 -24.25 26.37
CA THR A 78 8.85 -23.21 25.80
C THR A 78 9.71 -22.08 25.23
N VAL A 79 9.82 -21.99 23.91
CA VAL A 79 10.62 -20.95 23.25
C VAL A 79 9.75 -19.75 22.91
N ARG A 80 10.22 -18.56 23.31
CA ARG A 80 9.71 -17.28 22.79
C ARG A 80 10.52 -16.89 21.56
N VAL A 81 9.84 -16.73 20.43
CA VAL A 81 10.43 -16.16 19.21
C VAL A 81 9.90 -14.74 19.04
N ASP A 82 10.75 -13.76 19.28
CA ASP A 82 10.42 -12.36 19.04
C ASP A 82 10.66 -12.02 17.55
N LEU A 83 9.60 -11.53 16.89
CA LEU A 83 9.61 -11.14 15.49
C LEU A 83 9.55 -9.62 15.38
N GLY A 84 10.59 -9.01 14.82
CA GLY A 84 10.66 -7.58 14.57
C GLY A 84 10.31 -7.23 13.12
N ILE A 85 9.44 -6.24 12.91
CA ILE A 85 9.23 -5.65 11.58
C ILE A 85 10.23 -4.49 11.44
N ARG A 86 11.24 -4.64 10.59
CA ARG A 86 12.24 -3.60 10.33
C ARG A 86 11.95 -2.93 8.99
N ASN A 87 11.88 -1.61 8.99
CA ASN A 87 11.83 -0.81 7.77
C ASN A 87 13.25 -0.36 7.41
N LYS A 88 13.78 -0.86 6.29
CA LYS A 88 15.12 -0.52 5.80
C LYS A 88 15.14 0.76 4.95
N SER A 89 13.98 1.38 4.70
CA SER A 89 13.89 2.64 3.95
C SER A 89 13.84 3.85 4.87
N PHE A 90 14.21 5.00 4.32
CA PHE A 90 14.04 6.31 4.95
C PHE A 90 12.57 6.77 5.03
N LEU A 91 11.65 6.07 4.34
CA LEU A 91 10.25 6.45 4.23
C LEU A 91 9.45 5.97 5.45
N VAL A 92 8.53 6.78 5.94
CA VAL A 92 7.77 6.51 7.17
C VAL A 92 6.69 5.45 6.93
N CYS A 93 6.75 4.33 7.67
CA CYS A 93 5.69 3.32 7.67
C CYS A 93 4.72 3.63 8.81
N THR A 94 3.50 4.09 8.50
CA THR A 94 2.50 4.43 9.52
C THR A 94 1.78 3.20 10.08
N LYS A 95 1.66 2.13 9.29
CA LYS A 95 0.99 0.89 9.71
C LYS A 95 1.56 -0.31 8.96
N ALA A 96 2.08 -1.28 9.71
CA ALA A 96 2.48 -2.59 9.21
C ALA A 96 1.64 -3.68 9.89
N LYS A 97 1.23 -4.69 9.13
CA LYS A 97 0.54 -5.89 9.64
C LYS A 97 1.26 -7.10 9.06
N ALA A 98 1.74 -7.99 9.93
CA ALA A 98 2.24 -9.30 9.54
C ALA A 98 1.22 -10.35 9.98
N GLU A 99 0.85 -11.25 9.06
CA GLU A 99 0.05 -12.43 9.38
C GLU A 99 1.01 -13.60 9.48
N ILE A 100 1.22 -14.08 10.71
CA ILE A 100 2.13 -15.20 11.01
C ILE A 100 1.28 -16.46 10.99
N TYR A 101 1.67 -17.42 10.14
CA TYR A 101 1.11 -18.76 10.13
C TYR A 101 2.14 -19.67 10.82
N VAL A 102 1.74 -20.26 11.94
CA VAL A 102 2.53 -21.26 12.71
C VAL A 102 2.09 -22.64 12.27
#